data_AF-A0AAE1QHM8-F1
#
_entry.id   AF-A0AAE1QHM8-F1
#
_cell.length_a   1.000
_cell.length_b   1.000
_cell.length_c   1.000
_cell.angle_alpha   90.00
_cell.angle_beta   90.00
_cell.angle_gamma   90.00
#
_symmetry.space_group_name_H-M   'P 1'
#
loop_
_entity.id
_entity.type
_entity.pdbx_description
1 polymer ?
#
loop_
_entity_poly.entity_id
_entity_poly.type
_entity_poly.pdbx_seq_one_letter_code
_entity_poly.pdbx_strand_id
1 'polypeptide(L)'
;MSGDFNFPNINWPEMKTTGGNPDDKQQACDLIRLVENNFLFQFVTDPTRERNILDLIFSNNPNLLHSYEISDTIMSDHKLIKVKASISTTTTPISHVQNSTAEGTLSDLNFYSTEIEWEQLRTKLGEIDWINTMQGKDIDNILSLLTKICYETCKKHIPKKRTNTSKIPRDRKIIMIKRHKLQTKLKNTTYPPVRVQITEKLRELEEQMQKSHKEQQRKEEMQAVSNIQQNSKFFFAYAHKKLKSGATVGPLTKEDGTLTGDPTEMADLLKSQYESVFSRPRTDRTTGDPLSLFDDRPNDQLTLSSINITIEDIVIAIDNIAPDSTAGPDGFHAQLLKKCKLELATPLQSLWSTSLENDDTRITKQICSAEDVNLLQQDLNRILSWATLNNMELNAEKSELLIYGQNEAALEANYSCTTQKVKSLIHNSFTYNGTRLFNCIPQQLRDLTGVSPETFKRKLDQWLQKLPDCPPTPGYPNSNQNTLPQITREAGGLEYTGASGGRP
;
A
#
# COMPACT_ATOMS: atom_id res chain seq x y z
N MET A 1 1.49 -16.43 -31.87
CA MET A 1 1.35 -17.17 -33.14
C MET A 1 -0.13 -17.14 -33.49
N SER A 2 -0.49 -16.84 -34.74
CA SER A 2 -1.90 -16.68 -35.15
C SER A 2 -2.07 -16.98 -36.63
N GLY A 3 -3.21 -17.55 -37.01
CA GLY A 3 -3.56 -17.86 -38.39
C GLY A 3 -4.67 -18.91 -38.48
N ASP A 4 -5.04 -19.30 -39.69
CA ASP A 4 -5.88 -20.47 -39.96
C ASP A 4 -5.03 -21.74 -39.93
N PHE A 5 -5.42 -22.70 -39.08
CA PHE A 5 -4.74 -23.99 -38.92
C PHE A 5 -5.52 -25.17 -39.49
N ASN A 6 -6.76 -24.98 -39.95
CA ASN A 6 -7.61 -26.03 -40.56
C ASN A 6 -7.71 -27.36 -39.77
N PHE A 7 -7.70 -27.34 -38.43
CA PHE A 7 -7.91 -28.53 -37.59
C PHE A 7 -9.30 -28.54 -36.92
N PRO A 8 -10.38 -28.99 -37.61
CA PRO A 8 -11.74 -29.01 -37.05
C PRO A 8 -11.93 -30.02 -35.92
N ASN A 9 -11.10 -31.07 -35.87
CA ASN A 9 -11.26 -32.21 -34.95
C ASN A 9 -10.45 -32.04 -33.63
N ILE A 10 -10.16 -30.81 -33.21
CA ILE A 10 -9.52 -30.52 -31.92
C ILE A 10 -10.53 -29.85 -30.98
N ASN A 11 -10.78 -30.49 -29.84
CA ASN A 11 -11.46 -29.87 -28.70
C ASN A 11 -10.42 -29.06 -27.92
N TRP A 12 -10.35 -27.76 -28.17
CA TRP A 12 -9.39 -26.84 -27.54
C TRP A 12 -9.52 -26.74 -26.01
N PRO A 13 -10.73 -26.66 -25.41
CA PRO A 13 -10.92 -26.77 -23.97
C PRO A 13 -10.31 -28.02 -23.32
N GLU A 14 -10.32 -29.17 -24.00
CA GLU A 14 -9.76 -30.43 -23.48
C GLU A 14 -8.34 -30.75 -24.00
N MET A 15 -7.83 -30.00 -24.97
CA MET A 15 -6.61 -30.30 -25.75
C MET A 15 -6.57 -31.74 -26.30
N LYS A 16 -7.70 -32.21 -26.86
CA LYS A 16 -7.85 -33.59 -27.37
C LYS A 16 -8.39 -33.62 -28.80
N THR A 17 -8.02 -34.67 -29.52
CA THR A 17 -8.57 -34.98 -30.86
C THR A 17 -9.89 -35.75 -30.74
N THR A 18 -10.95 -35.27 -31.41
CA THR A 18 -12.32 -35.80 -31.31
C THR A 18 -12.71 -36.76 -32.44
N GLY A 19 -11.88 -36.85 -33.49
CA GLY A 19 -12.13 -37.72 -34.66
C GLY A 19 -11.14 -37.43 -35.80
N GLY A 20 -11.45 -37.95 -37.00
CA GLY A 20 -10.70 -37.66 -38.24
C GLY A 20 -9.95 -38.86 -38.83
N ASN A 21 -9.40 -38.66 -40.03
CA ASN A 21 -8.46 -39.59 -40.68
C ASN A 21 -7.20 -39.77 -39.79
N PRO A 22 -6.60 -40.97 -39.69
CA PRO A 22 -5.30 -41.17 -39.05
C PRO A 22 -4.25 -40.05 -39.26
N ASP A 23 -4.09 -39.56 -40.49
CA ASP A 23 -3.11 -38.51 -40.80
C ASP A 23 -3.48 -37.15 -40.17
N ASP A 24 -4.73 -36.71 -40.31
CA ASP A 24 -5.24 -35.47 -39.68
C ASP A 24 -5.10 -35.53 -38.16
N LYS A 25 -5.40 -36.70 -37.58
CA LYS A 25 -5.29 -36.95 -36.15
C LYS A 25 -3.84 -36.89 -35.68
N GLN A 26 -2.89 -37.40 -36.46
CA GLN A 26 -1.47 -37.33 -36.16
C GLN A 26 -0.97 -35.88 -36.20
N GLN A 27 -1.32 -35.11 -37.23
CA GLN A 27 -0.97 -33.69 -37.34
C GLN A 27 -1.55 -32.86 -36.19
N ALA A 28 -2.82 -33.10 -35.84
CA ALA A 28 -3.46 -32.46 -34.70
C ALA A 28 -2.76 -32.78 -33.36
N CYS A 29 -2.37 -34.05 -33.14
CA CYS A 29 -1.60 -34.45 -31.97
C CYS A 29 -0.20 -33.79 -31.92
N ASP A 30 0.46 -33.61 -33.06
CA ASP A 30 1.76 -32.94 -33.11
C ASP A 30 1.66 -31.42 -32.91
N LEU A 31 0.55 -30.78 -33.35
CA LEU A 31 0.24 -29.40 -32.96
C LEU A 31 0.00 -29.26 -31.45
N ILE A 32 -0.78 -30.16 -30.84
CA ILE A 32 -1.01 -30.16 -29.38
C ILE A 32 0.31 -30.31 -28.63
N ARG A 33 1.17 -31.27 -29.03
CA ARG A 33 2.52 -31.43 -28.46
C ARG A 33 3.37 -30.17 -28.62
N LEU A 34 3.30 -29.48 -29.76
CA LEU A 34 4.04 -28.23 -29.98
C LEU A 34 3.55 -27.13 -29.02
N VAL A 35 2.23 -27.03 -28.83
CA VAL A 35 1.58 -26.09 -27.92
C VAL A 35 2.01 -26.36 -26.46
N GLU A 36 1.94 -27.61 -26.01
CA GLU A 36 2.37 -28.04 -24.67
C GLU A 36 3.86 -27.79 -24.42
N ASN A 37 4.74 -28.26 -25.32
CA ASN A 37 6.20 -28.15 -25.16
C ASN A 37 6.71 -26.70 -25.13
N ASN A 38 5.94 -25.75 -25.66
CA ASN A 38 6.29 -24.32 -25.69
C ASN A 38 5.44 -23.47 -24.71
N PHE A 39 4.64 -24.11 -23.85
CA PHE A 39 3.73 -23.45 -22.90
C PHE A 39 2.83 -22.39 -23.57
N LEU A 40 2.28 -22.72 -24.75
CA LEU A 40 1.38 -21.86 -25.49
C LEU A 40 -0.06 -22.05 -25.00
N PHE A 41 -0.75 -20.96 -24.72
CA PHE A 41 -2.18 -20.91 -24.45
C PHE A 41 -2.91 -20.55 -25.74
N GLN A 42 -3.97 -21.29 -26.07
CA GLN A 42 -4.92 -20.96 -27.14
C GLN A 42 -6.04 -20.10 -26.54
N PHE A 43 -6.47 -19.05 -27.25
CA PHE A 43 -7.41 -18.06 -26.70
C PHE A 43 -8.80 -18.03 -27.36
N VAL A 44 -8.97 -18.57 -28.57
CA VAL A 44 -10.19 -18.41 -29.36
C VAL A 44 -11.12 -19.59 -29.08
N THR A 45 -12.16 -19.39 -28.28
CA THR A 45 -13.08 -20.48 -27.88
C THR A 45 -14.35 -20.59 -28.73
N ASP A 46 -14.63 -19.58 -29.57
CA ASP A 46 -15.85 -19.52 -30.38
C ASP A 46 -15.62 -19.96 -31.84
N PRO A 47 -16.65 -20.48 -32.54
CA PRO A 47 -16.55 -20.87 -33.94
C PRO A 47 -16.18 -19.72 -34.89
N THR A 48 -15.05 -19.88 -35.58
CA THR A 48 -14.47 -18.91 -36.53
C THR A 48 -14.94 -19.16 -37.96
N ARG A 49 -15.37 -20.38 -38.28
CA ARG A 49 -15.99 -20.76 -39.55
C ARG A 49 -17.09 -21.80 -39.29
N GLU A 50 -18.33 -21.48 -39.67
CA GLU A 50 -19.53 -22.28 -39.34
C GLU A 50 -19.61 -22.67 -37.85
N ARG A 51 -19.35 -23.95 -37.51
CA ARG A 51 -19.31 -24.53 -36.16
C ARG A 51 -17.88 -24.88 -35.69
N ASN A 52 -16.87 -24.65 -36.52
CA ASN A 52 -15.49 -25.05 -36.28
C ASN A 52 -14.63 -23.88 -35.80
N ILE A 53 -13.62 -24.19 -35.01
CA ILE A 53 -12.61 -23.24 -34.51
C ILE A 53 -11.31 -23.51 -35.29
N LEU A 54 -11.12 -22.81 -36.41
CA LEU A 54 -10.00 -23.04 -37.33
C LEU A 54 -8.93 -21.93 -37.25
N ASP A 55 -9.37 -20.71 -36.98
CA ASP A 55 -8.53 -19.53 -36.85
C ASP A 55 -8.09 -19.38 -35.39
N LEU A 56 -6.82 -19.71 -35.11
CA LEU A 56 -6.32 -19.86 -33.75
C LEU A 56 -5.33 -18.77 -33.41
N ILE A 57 -5.32 -18.40 -32.13
CA ILE A 57 -4.38 -17.42 -31.58
C ILE A 57 -3.73 -18.03 -30.33
N PHE A 58 -2.40 -18.09 -30.36
CA PHE A 58 -1.55 -18.68 -29.34
C PHE A 58 -0.56 -17.66 -28.76
N SER A 59 -0.43 -17.63 -27.43
CA SER A 59 0.58 -16.84 -26.70
C SER A 59 1.18 -17.66 -25.56
N ASN A 60 2.47 -17.47 -25.28
CA ASN A 60 3.13 -18.04 -24.09
C ASN A 60 2.96 -17.17 -22.82
N ASN A 61 2.20 -16.07 -22.93
CA ASN A 61 1.79 -15.23 -21.82
C ASN A 61 0.25 -15.10 -21.85
N PRO A 62 -0.48 -15.65 -20.86
CA PRO A 62 -1.94 -15.53 -20.79
C PRO A 62 -2.40 -14.07 -20.64
N ASN A 63 -1.58 -13.21 -20.00
CA ASN A 63 -1.91 -11.81 -19.75
C ASN A 63 -1.61 -10.87 -20.95
N LEU A 64 -1.18 -11.40 -22.10
CA LEU A 64 -0.85 -10.59 -23.28
C LEU A 64 -2.10 -10.08 -24.01
N LEU A 65 -3.16 -10.90 -24.03
CA LEU A 65 -4.41 -10.61 -24.73
C LEU A 65 -5.47 -10.27 -23.70
N HIS A 66 -6.05 -9.07 -23.80
CA HIS A 66 -7.06 -8.59 -22.86
C HIS A 66 -8.46 -9.07 -23.26
N SER A 67 -8.77 -9.01 -24.54
CA SER A 67 -10.03 -9.51 -25.11
C SER A 67 -9.90 -9.78 -26.61
N TYR A 68 -10.78 -10.61 -27.13
CA TYR A 68 -11.03 -10.77 -28.56
C TYR A 68 -12.51 -10.56 -28.86
N GLU A 69 -12.80 -10.10 -30.07
CA GLU A 69 -14.15 -9.90 -30.60
C GLU A 69 -14.23 -10.61 -31.95
N ILE A 70 -15.32 -11.34 -32.18
CA ILE A 70 -15.58 -12.02 -33.45
C ILE A 70 -16.74 -11.33 -34.14
N SER A 71 -16.57 -11.05 -35.43
CA SER A 71 -17.56 -10.37 -36.27
C SER A 71 -17.69 -11.07 -37.61
N ASP A 72 -18.92 -11.34 -38.03
CA ASP A 72 -19.19 -11.91 -39.36
C ASP A 72 -18.78 -10.92 -40.47
N THR A 73 -18.41 -11.44 -41.64
CA THR A 73 -18.04 -10.63 -42.79
C THR A 73 -18.90 -10.97 -44.00
N ILE A 74 -19.17 -9.97 -44.85
CA ILE A 74 -20.00 -10.15 -46.06
C ILE A 74 -19.19 -10.85 -47.19
N MET A 75 -17.86 -10.90 -47.08
CA MET A 75 -16.94 -11.28 -48.17
C MET A 75 -16.22 -12.61 -47.91
N SER A 76 -16.41 -13.26 -46.76
CA SER A 76 -15.76 -14.51 -46.38
C SER A 76 -16.70 -15.37 -45.52
N ASP A 77 -16.57 -16.69 -45.62
CA ASP A 77 -17.20 -17.66 -44.73
C ASP A 77 -16.45 -17.83 -43.40
N HIS A 78 -15.22 -17.32 -43.31
CA HIS A 78 -14.52 -17.08 -42.05
C HIS A 78 -14.95 -15.75 -41.42
N LYS A 79 -15.05 -15.74 -40.08
CA LYS A 79 -15.34 -14.56 -39.26
C LYS A 79 -14.08 -13.79 -38.93
N LEU A 80 -14.19 -12.47 -38.87
CA LEU A 80 -13.09 -11.57 -38.50
C LEU A 80 -12.88 -11.59 -36.99
N ILE A 81 -11.70 -12.03 -36.56
CA ILE A 81 -11.22 -11.95 -35.17
C ILE A 81 -10.45 -10.63 -34.98
N LYS A 82 -10.96 -9.75 -34.12
CA LYS A 82 -10.24 -8.57 -33.62
C LYS A 82 -9.69 -8.87 -32.24
N VAL A 83 -8.45 -8.51 -31.96
CA VAL A 83 -7.81 -8.78 -30.66
C VAL A 83 -7.21 -7.51 -30.07
N LYS A 84 -7.49 -7.27 -28.79
CA LYS A 84 -6.92 -6.19 -27.98
C LYS A 84 -5.79 -6.77 -27.15
N ALA A 85 -4.55 -6.38 -27.45
CA ALA A 85 -3.33 -6.91 -26.84
C ALA A 85 -2.44 -5.80 -26.28
N SER A 86 -1.87 -6.01 -25.10
CA SER A 86 -0.96 -5.04 -24.46
C SER A 86 0.49 -5.39 -24.78
N ILE A 87 1.03 -4.77 -25.84
CA ILE A 87 2.43 -4.94 -26.22
C ILE A 87 3.25 -3.80 -25.63
N SER A 88 4.11 -4.11 -24.66
CA SER A 88 5.13 -3.15 -24.19
C SER A 88 6.22 -3.03 -25.25
N THR A 89 6.10 -2.05 -26.14
CA THR A 89 7.18 -1.69 -27.06
C THR A 89 8.32 -1.05 -26.28
N THR A 90 9.52 -1.65 -26.31
CA THR A 90 10.74 -1.14 -25.65
C THR A 90 11.32 0.12 -26.33
N THR A 91 10.45 0.98 -26.85
CA THR A 91 10.76 2.14 -27.70
C THR A 91 10.45 3.48 -27.03
N THR A 92 9.63 3.49 -25.98
CA THR A 92 9.90 4.45 -24.91
C THR A 92 11.25 4.06 -24.32
N PRO A 93 12.29 4.92 -24.33
CA PRO A 93 13.30 4.77 -23.31
C PRO A 93 12.52 4.77 -22.00
N ILE A 94 12.75 3.76 -21.16
CA ILE A 94 12.47 3.92 -19.76
C ILE A 94 13.39 5.07 -19.37
N SER A 95 12.85 6.28 -19.39
CA SER A 95 13.05 7.19 -18.29
C SER A 95 12.77 6.34 -17.06
N HIS A 96 13.87 5.78 -16.55
CA HIS A 96 14.23 6.16 -15.21
C HIS A 96 13.99 7.68 -15.16
N VAL A 97 12.77 8.03 -14.74
CA VAL A 97 12.64 8.79 -13.52
C VAL A 97 13.66 8.16 -12.59
N GLN A 98 14.88 8.68 -12.73
CA GLN A 98 15.72 8.89 -11.60
C GLN A 98 14.80 9.71 -10.72
N ASN A 99 14.09 8.99 -9.83
CA ASN A 99 13.87 9.52 -8.51
C ASN A 99 15.29 9.91 -8.12
N SER A 100 15.57 11.20 -8.26
CA SER A 100 16.78 11.81 -7.76
C SER A 100 16.63 11.73 -6.25
N THR A 101 16.83 10.52 -5.73
CA THR A 101 17.16 10.23 -4.35
C THR A 101 18.30 11.19 -4.08
N ALA A 102 17.99 12.25 -3.35
CA ALA A 102 18.92 13.35 -3.14
C ALA A 102 20.25 12.74 -2.69
N GLU A 103 21.33 13.08 -3.38
CA GLU A 103 22.61 12.42 -3.16
C GLU A 103 22.98 12.56 -1.68
N GLY A 104 23.06 11.43 -0.97
CA GLY A 104 23.32 11.42 0.46
C GLY A 104 22.10 11.18 1.35
N THR A 105 21.22 10.27 0.95
CA THR A 105 20.17 9.71 1.83
C THR A 105 20.58 8.33 2.36
N LEU A 106 19.98 7.89 3.48
CA LEU A 106 20.19 6.55 4.05
C LEU A 106 19.93 5.43 3.01
N SER A 107 19.00 5.68 2.07
CA SER A 107 18.67 4.82 0.93
C SER A 107 19.86 4.44 0.04
N ASP A 108 20.97 5.19 0.04
CA ASP A 108 22.16 4.91 -0.76
C ASP A 108 23.05 3.77 -0.19
N LEU A 109 22.80 3.34 1.05
CA LEU A 109 23.69 2.44 1.80
C LEU A 109 23.24 0.97 1.75
N ASN A 110 24.20 0.04 1.69
CA ASN A 110 23.92 -1.40 1.62
C ASN A 110 23.87 -2.05 3.01
N PHE A 111 22.74 -1.92 3.69
CA PHE A 111 22.48 -2.52 5.03
C PHE A 111 22.51 -4.05 5.08
N TYR A 112 22.63 -4.75 3.94
CA TYR A 112 22.78 -6.20 3.86
C TYR A 112 24.23 -6.67 3.60
N SER A 113 25.22 -5.76 3.62
CA SER A 113 26.61 -6.17 3.47
C SER A 113 27.07 -6.99 4.68
N THR A 114 27.77 -8.10 4.44
CA THR A 114 28.43 -8.90 5.48
C THR A 114 29.64 -8.20 6.09
N GLU A 115 30.05 -7.06 5.53
CA GLU A 115 31.19 -6.23 5.95
C GLU A 115 30.80 -5.18 7.02
N ILE A 116 29.56 -5.15 7.50
CA ILE A 116 29.09 -4.13 8.46
C ILE A 116 29.47 -4.50 9.90
N GLU A 117 30.31 -3.68 10.51
CA GLU A 117 30.64 -3.76 11.94
C GLU A 117 29.57 -3.09 12.81
N TRP A 118 28.45 -3.78 13.03
CA TRP A 118 27.30 -3.29 13.80
C TRP A 118 27.63 -2.87 15.23
N GLU A 119 28.68 -3.44 15.84
CA GLU A 119 29.14 -3.05 17.19
C GLU A 119 29.64 -1.60 17.19
N GLN A 120 30.55 -1.24 16.27
CA GLN A 120 31.07 0.12 16.15
C GLN A 120 29.97 1.13 15.80
N LEU A 121 28.95 0.70 15.05
CA LEU A 121 27.78 1.53 14.73
C LEU A 121 26.93 1.81 15.98
N ARG A 122 26.67 0.78 16.81
CA ARG A 122 25.97 0.94 18.10
C ARG A 122 26.74 1.86 19.03
N THR A 123 28.04 1.64 19.24
CA THR A 123 28.86 2.49 20.13
C THR A 123 28.73 3.97 19.75
N LYS A 124 28.89 4.32 18.47
CA LYS A 124 28.77 5.71 18.02
C LYS A 124 27.36 6.29 18.04
N LEU A 125 26.31 5.47 17.97
CA LEU A 125 24.93 5.94 18.14
C LEU A 125 24.54 6.10 19.62
N GLY A 126 25.15 5.30 20.52
CA GLY A 126 24.98 5.41 21.97
C GLY A 126 25.87 6.48 22.64
N GLU A 127 26.99 6.86 22.03
CA GLU A 127 27.83 8.00 22.45
C GLU A 127 27.14 9.37 22.28
N ILE A 128 26.03 9.43 21.54
CA ILE A 128 25.33 10.67 21.23
C ILE A 128 24.32 10.98 22.33
N ASP A 129 24.46 12.15 22.95
CA ASP A 129 23.49 12.67 23.90
C ASP A 129 22.25 13.19 23.16
N TRP A 130 21.34 12.25 22.83
CA TRP A 130 20.10 12.54 22.13
C TRP A 130 19.17 13.49 22.90
N ILE A 131 19.21 13.47 24.24
CA ILE A 131 18.37 14.30 25.10
C ILE A 131 18.75 15.77 24.91
N ASN A 132 20.02 16.12 25.17
CA ASN A 132 20.50 17.49 25.00
C ASN A 132 20.53 17.93 23.53
N THR A 133 20.69 16.99 22.59
CA THR A 133 20.70 17.29 21.15
C THR A 133 19.31 17.67 20.61
N MET A 134 18.24 17.11 21.19
CA MET A 134 16.86 17.31 20.72
C MET A 134 16.04 18.31 21.55
N GLN A 135 16.46 18.60 22.79
CA GLN A 135 15.74 19.51 23.69
C GLN A 135 15.49 20.90 23.07
N GLY A 136 14.25 21.39 23.19
CA GLY A 136 13.87 22.74 22.77
C GLY A 136 13.86 22.96 21.25
N LYS A 137 13.77 21.89 20.45
CA LYS A 137 13.63 21.94 18.99
C LYS A 137 12.22 21.56 18.55
N ASP A 138 11.83 22.10 17.42
CA ASP A 138 10.64 21.71 16.64
C ASP A 138 10.81 20.33 15.99
N ILE A 139 9.68 19.67 15.73
CA ILE A 139 9.60 18.29 15.22
C ILE A 139 10.41 18.12 13.92
N ASP A 140 10.27 19.05 12.97
CA ASP A 140 10.96 19.01 11.67
C ASP A 140 12.48 19.06 11.84
N ASN A 141 12.99 19.94 12.71
CA ASN A 141 14.41 20.00 13.02
C ASN A 141 14.91 18.79 13.81
N ILE A 142 14.11 18.21 14.71
CA ILE A 142 14.44 16.94 15.40
C ILE A 142 14.58 15.81 14.37
N LEU A 143 13.61 15.65 13.48
CA LEU A 143 13.60 14.63 12.44
C LEU A 143 14.76 14.80 11.44
N SER A 144 15.01 16.03 11.00
CA SER A 144 16.13 16.39 10.12
C SER A 144 17.48 16.08 10.77
N LEU A 145 17.64 16.41 12.05
CA LEU A 145 18.87 16.17 12.82
C LEU A 145 19.10 14.67 13.06
N LEU A 146 18.07 13.93 13.45
CA LEU A 146 18.10 12.47 13.59
C LEU A 146 18.53 11.80 12.28
N THR A 147 17.89 12.16 11.17
CA THR A 147 18.18 11.64 9.83
C THR A 147 19.62 11.93 9.41
N LYS A 148 20.08 13.17 9.61
CA LYS A 148 21.44 13.62 9.27
C LYS A 148 22.52 12.90 10.08
N ILE A 149 22.32 12.76 11.39
CA ILE A 149 23.26 12.06 12.28
C ILE A 149 23.31 10.58 11.95
N CYS A 150 22.15 9.93 11.78
CA CYS A 150 22.08 8.53 11.36
C CYS A 150 22.78 8.32 10.02
N TYR A 151 22.56 9.21 9.04
CA TYR A 151 23.20 9.15 7.73
C TYR A 151 24.73 9.28 7.82
N GLU A 152 25.27 10.31 8.47
CA GLU A 152 26.74 10.50 8.54
C GLU A 152 27.44 9.42 9.36
N THR A 153 26.76 8.82 10.35
CA THR A 153 27.28 7.67 11.12
C THR A 153 27.24 6.39 10.26
N CYS A 154 26.13 6.11 9.58
CA CYS A 154 26.01 4.94 8.70
C CYS A 154 26.97 5.02 7.50
N LYS A 155 27.11 6.18 6.85
CA LYS A 155 27.97 6.43 5.69
C LYS A 155 29.45 6.09 5.93
N LYS A 156 29.92 6.17 7.18
CA LYS A 156 31.31 5.84 7.58
C LYS A 156 31.53 4.33 7.80
N HIS A 157 30.47 3.58 8.10
CA HIS A 157 30.53 2.17 8.53
C HIS A 157 29.85 1.19 7.57
N ILE A 158 28.99 1.67 6.67
CA ILE A 158 28.19 0.84 5.77
C ILE A 158 28.59 1.16 4.32
N PRO A 159 28.99 0.17 3.52
CA PRO A 159 29.37 0.41 2.13
C PRO A 159 28.18 0.91 1.31
N LYS A 160 28.42 1.88 0.44
CA LYS A 160 27.41 2.35 -0.54
C LYS A 160 26.95 1.18 -1.42
N LYS A 161 25.67 1.19 -1.81
CA LYS A 161 25.14 0.31 -2.84
C LYS A 161 25.97 0.48 -4.11
N ARG A 162 26.46 -0.62 -4.68
CA ARG A 162 27.22 -0.58 -5.94
C ARG A 162 26.26 -0.15 -7.05
N THR A 163 26.52 0.99 -7.67
CA THR A 163 25.83 1.36 -8.92
C THR A 163 26.17 0.30 -9.96
N ASN A 164 25.15 -0.26 -10.61
CA ASN A 164 25.29 -1.28 -11.65
C ASN A 164 25.81 -0.65 -12.95
N THR A 165 27.04 -0.12 -12.92
CA THR A 165 27.79 0.16 -14.13
C THR A 165 28.02 -1.15 -14.85
N SER A 166 27.45 -1.31 -16.05
CA SER A 166 27.51 -2.54 -16.84
C SER A 166 28.89 -2.75 -17.47
N LYS A 167 29.92 -2.89 -16.64
CA LYS A 167 31.28 -3.20 -17.06
C LYS A 167 31.31 -4.59 -17.67
N ILE A 168 31.40 -4.63 -19.00
CA ILE A 168 31.63 -5.84 -19.78
C ILE A 168 32.85 -6.58 -19.18
N PRO A 169 32.72 -7.86 -18.78
CA PRO A 169 33.81 -8.64 -18.22
C PRO A 169 35.08 -8.62 -19.08
N ARG A 170 36.25 -8.64 -18.42
CA ARG A 170 37.56 -8.46 -19.06
C ARG A 170 37.85 -9.53 -20.12
N ASP A 171 37.47 -10.77 -19.85
CA ASP A 171 37.50 -11.91 -20.78
C ASP A 171 36.68 -11.62 -22.04
N ARG A 172 35.41 -11.20 -21.90
CA ARG A 172 34.54 -10.87 -23.05
C ARG A 172 35.08 -9.70 -23.84
N LYS A 173 35.60 -8.66 -23.18
CA LYS A 173 36.23 -7.51 -23.85
C LYS A 173 37.43 -7.96 -24.70
N ILE A 174 38.25 -8.89 -24.20
CA ILE A 174 39.36 -9.49 -24.96
C ILE A 174 38.84 -10.29 -26.17
N ILE A 175 37.80 -11.12 -25.99
CA ILE A 175 37.20 -11.91 -27.08
C ILE A 175 36.62 -10.98 -28.17
N MET A 176 35.89 -9.92 -27.78
CA MET A 176 35.35 -8.93 -28.73
C MET A 176 36.45 -8.24 -29.54
N ILE A 177 37.55 -7.83 -28.89
CA ILE A 177 38.70 -7.21 -29.58
C ILE A 177 39.36 -8.20 -30.55
N LYS A 178 39.55 -9.46 -30.15
CA LYS A 178 40.08 -10.52 -31.03
C LYS A 178 39.15 -10.76 -32.24
N ARG A 179 37.84 -10.88 -32.01
CA ARG A 179 36.80 -11.09 -33.04
C ARG A 179 36.84 -9.95 -34.06
N HIS A 180 36.85 -8.70 -33.59
CA HIS A 180 36.93 -7.52 -34.46
C HIS A 180 38.20 -7.52 -35.32
N LYS A 181 39.38 -7.77 -34.73
CA LYS A 181 40.65 -7.86 -35.48
C LYS A 181 40.63 -8.95 -36.56
N LEU A 182 40.07 -10.12 -36.25
CA LEU A 182 39.94 -11.23 -37.22
C LEU A 182 38.91 -10.93 -38.31
N GLN A 183 37.77 -10.30 -37.99
CA GLN A 183 36.79 -9.86 -38.98
C GLN A 183 37.37 -8.82 -39.96
N THR A 184 38.13 -7.85 -39.46
CA THR A 184 38.85 -6.88 -40.31
C THR A 184 39.90 -7.58 -41.18
N LYS A 185 40.65 -8.54 -40.63
CA LYS A 185 41.59 -9.34 -41.43
C LYS A 185 40.89 -10.18 -42.50
N LEU A 186 39.72 -10.76 -42.20
CA LEU A 186 38.92 -11.55 -43.15
C LEU A 186 38.42 -10.70 -44.32
N LYS A 187 37.97 -9.46 -44.07
CA LYS A 187 37.56 -8.50 -45.11
C LYS A 187 38.72 -8.15 -46.05
N ASN A 188 39.93 -8.00 -45.50
CA ASN A 188 41.11 -7.57 -46.26
C ASN A 188 41.89 -8.74 -46.89
N THR A 189 41.46 -9.99 -46.72
CA THR A 189 42.16 -11.18 -47.25
C THR A 189 41.36 -11.86 -48.35
N THR A 190 41.92 -11.91 -49.56
CA THR A 190 41.31 -12.61 -50.71
C THR A 190 41.72 -14.08 -50.83
N TYR A 191 42.87 -14.50 -50.29
CA TYR A 191 43.41 -15.85 -50.44
C TYR A 191 42.61 -16.94 -49.69
N PRO A 192 42.01 -17.95 -50.35
CA PRO A 192 41.02 -18.83 -49.73
C PRO A 192 41.49 -19.66 -48.51
N PRO A 193 42.67 -20.33 -48.52
CA PRO A 193 43.11 -21.13 -47.37
C PRO A 193 43.27 -20.32 -46.07
N VAL A 194 43.73 -19.06 -46.18
CA VAL A 194 43.83 -18.17 -45.01
C VAL A 194 42.45 -17.68 -44.55
N ARG A 195 41.48 -17.51 -45.46
CA ARG A 195 40.08 -17.21 -45.08
C ARG A 195 39.46 -18.35 -44.28
N VAL A 196 39.69 -19.61 -44.66
CA VAL A 196 39.24 -20.79 -43.89
C VAL A 196 39.83 -20.78 -42.47
N GLN A 197 41.14 -20.60 -42.34
CA GLN A 197 41.80 -20.52 -41.03
C GLN A 197 41.31 -19.36 -40.15
N ILE A 198 40.97 -18.21 -40.73
CA ILE A 198 40.41 -17.07 -39.99
C ILE A 198 38.96 -17.36 -39.56
N THR A 199 38.18 -18.05 -40.41
CA THR A 199 36.80 -18.44 -40.11
C THR A 199 36.75 -19.42 -38.94
N GLU A 200 37.63 -20.42 -38.91
CA GLU A 200 37.70 -21.37 -37.79
C GLU A 200 38.07 -20.67 -36.47
N LYS A 201 39.04 -19.75 -36.49
CA LYS A 201 39.38 -18.91 -35.33
C LYS A 201 38.25 -17.97 -34.89
N LEU A 202 37.35 -17.59 -35.79
CA LEU A 202 36.13 -16.86 -35.42
C LEU A 202 35.11 -17.78 -34.75
N ARG A 203 34.96 -19.03 -35.22
CA ARG A 203 34.12 -20.06 -34.59
C ARG A 203 34.59 -20.36 -33.15
N GLU A 204 35.90 -20.55 -32.95
CA GLU A 204 36.50 -20.74 -31.61
C GLU A 204 36.20 -19.58 -30.65
N LEU A 205 36.30 -18.32 -31.11
CA LEU A 205 36.00 -17.14 -30.30
C LEU A 205 34.51 -17.01 -29.97
N GLU A 206 33.63 -17.43 -30.88
CA GLU A 206 32.19 -17.47 -30.68
C GLU A 206 31.80 -18.54 -29.65
N GLU A 207 32.42 -19.71 -29.71
CA GLU A 207 32.27 -20.79 -28.71
C GLU A 207 32.77 -20.34 -27.32
N GLN A 208 33.92 -19.66 -27.26
CA GLN A 208 34.42 -19.04 -26.02
C GLN A 208 33.46 -17.98 -25.45
N MET A 209 32.84 -17.17 -26.31
CA MET A 209 31.85 -16.18 -25.90
C MET A 209 30.60 -16.86 -25.32
N GLN A 210 30.05 -17.86 -26.01
CA GLN A 210 28.91 -18.65 -25.54
C GLN A 210 29.20 -19.33 -24.19
N LYS A 211 30.40 -19.91 -24.04
CA LYS A 211 30.85 -20.51 -22.77
C LYS A 211 30.89 -19.47 -21.63
N SER A 212 31.50 -18.31 -21.86
CA SER A 212 31.53 -17.21 -20.87
C SER A 212 30.12 -16.73 -20.47
N HIS A 213 29.16 -16.69 -21.40
CA HIS A 213 27.76 -16.36 -21.08
C HIS A 213 27.08 -17.46 -20.24
N LYS A 214 27.23 -18.73 -20.62
CA LYS A 214 26.69 -19.88 -19.86
C LYS A 214 27.26 -19.96 -18.44
N GLU A 215 28.56 -19.72 -18.28
CA GLU A 215 29.25 -19.71 -16.98
C GLU A 215 28.70 -18.61 -16.06
N GLN A 216 28.53 -17.39 -16.57
CA GLN A 216 27.92 -16.30 -15.79
C GLN A 216 26.47 -16.61 -15.42
N GLN A 217 25.66 -17.12 -16.35
CA GLN A 217 24.28 -17.48 -16.05
C GLN A 217 24.19 -18.54 -14.95
N ARG A 218 24.99 -19.62 -15.07
CA ARG A 218 25.07 -20.67 -14.05
C ARG A 218 25.50 -20.09 -12.69
N LYS A 219 26.42 -19.14 -12.66
CA LYS A 219 26.85 -18.46 -11.42
C LYS A 219 25.73 -17.60 -10.82
N GLU A 220 25.01 -16.81 -11.63
CA GLU A 220 23.85 -16.03 -11.17
C GLU A 220 22.74 -16.96 -10.61
N GLU A 221 22.50 -18.11 -11.26
CA GLU A 221 21.52 -19.11 -10.82
C GLU A 221 21.92 -19.82 -9.52
N MET A 222 23.17 -20.27 -9.39
CA MET A 222 23.66 -20.86 -8.15
C MET A 222 23.66 -19.85 -6.99
N GLN A 223 23.97 -18.57 -7.25
CA GLN A 223 23.82 -17.51 -6.25
C GLN A 223 22.35 -17.29 -5.88
N ALA A 224 21.43 -17.32 -6.84
CA ALA A 224 20.00 -17.18 -6.55
C ALA A 224 19.49 -18.32 -5.67
N VAL A 225 19.79 -19.57 -6.02
CA VAL A 225 19.36 -20.76 -5.26
C VAL A 225 20.00 -20.81 -3.87
N SER A 226 21.31 -20.55 -3.75
CA SER A 226 22.00 -20.59 -2.47
C SER A 226 21.47 -19.56 -1.46
N ASN A 227 20.99 -18.40 -1.93
CA ASN A 227 20.49 -17.34 -1.06
C ASN A 227 18.99 -17.46 -0.73
N ILE A 228 18.22 -18.39 -1.34
CA ILE A 228 16.77 -18.54 -1.09
C ILE A 228 16.43 -18.64 0.40
N GLN A 229 17.19 -19.45 1.16
CA GLN A 229 16.91 -19.73 2.56
C GLN A 229 17.18 -18.54 3.49
N GLN A 230 18.08 -17.64 3.10
CA GLN A 230 18.44 -16.45 3.91
C GLN A 230 17.71 -15.18 3.44
N ASN A 231 17.47 -15.06 2.13
CA ASN A 231 16.82 -13.92 1.50
C ASN A 231 16.12 -14.34 0.20
N SER A 232 14.85 -14.73 0.32
CA SER A 232 14.01 -15.10 -0.83
C SER A 232 13.88 -14.00 -1.88
N LYS A 233 13.99 -12.71 -1.51
CA LYS A 233 13.92 -11.57 -2.45
C LYS A 233 15.05 -11.60 -3.48
N PHE A 234 16.22 -12.17 -3.16
CA PHE A 234 17.30 -12.32 -4.13
C PHE A 234 16.88 -13.24 -5.29
N PHE A 235 16.20 -14.35 -4.99
CA PHE A 235 15.65 -15.24 -6.00
C PHE A 235 14.53 -14.59 -6.81
N PHE A 236 13.58 -13.92 -6.15
CA PHE A 236 12.51 -13.21 -6.87
C PHE A 236 13.07 -12.09 -7.76
N ALA A 237 14.09 -11.35 -7.32
CA ALA A 237 14.77 -10.36 -8.17
C ALA A 237 15.45 -11.01 -9.41
N TYR A 238 16.07 -12.19 -9.25
CA TYR A 238 16.61 -12.95 -10.38
C TYR A 238 15.50 -13.41 -11.34
N ALA A 239 14.38 -13.93 -10.81
CA ALA A 239 13.24 -14.37 -11.59
C ALA A 239 12.58 -13.21 -12.35
N HIS A 240 12.33 -12.07 -11.69
CA HIS A 240 11.79 -10.86 -12.33
C HIS A 240 12.72 -10.30 -13.42
N LYS A 241 14.04 -10.38 -13.26
CA LYS A 241 15.01 -10.04 -14.34
C LYS A 241 14.91 -10.96 -15.57
N LYS A 242 14.36 -12.17 -15.42
CA LYS A 242 14.18 -13.16 -16.51
C LYS A 242 12.77 -13.19 -17.09
N LEU A 243 11.77 -12.67 -16.36
CA LEU A 243 10.40 -12.49 -16.85
C LEU A 243 10.39 -11.44 -17.98
N LYS A 244 10.11 -11.89 -19.21
CA LYS A 244 10.01 -11.01 -20.39
C LYS A 244 8.73 -10.15 -20.41
N SER A 245 7.74 -10.53 -19.60
CA SER A 245 6.47 -9.84 -19.40
C SER A 245 6.29 -9.59 -17.92
N GLY A 246 6.41 -8.33 -17.50
CA GLY A 246 5.94 -7.92 -16.19
C GLY A 246 4.41 -7.96 -16.16
N ALA A 247 3.82 -8.37 -15.04
CA ALA A 247 2.40 -8.13 -14.76
C ALA A 247 2.24 -6.65 -14.39
N THR A 248 2.29 -5.77 -15.40
CA THR A 248 1.89 -4.37 -15.24
C THR A 248 0.38 -4.31 -15.14
N VAL A 249 -0.16 -3.43 -14.29
CA VAL A 249 -1.55 -2.99 -14.41
C VAL A 249 -1.74 -2.53 -15.86
N GLY A 250 -2.71 -3.11 -16.56
CA GLY A 250 -2.96 -2.78 -17.96
C GLY A 250 -3.40 -1.32 -18.11
N PRO A 251 -3.34 -0.75 -19.32
CA PRO A 251 -3.85 0.59 -19.55
C PRO A 251 -5.33 0.64 -19.14
N LEU A 252 -5.68 1.60 -18.29
CA LEU A 252 -7.03 1.73 -17.74
C LEU A 252 -7.93 2.47 -18.73
N THR A 253 -9.20 2.08 -18.78
CA THR A 253 -10.21 2.77 -19.60
C THR A 253 -10.75 3.97 -18.80
N LYS A 254 -10.65 5.17 -19.36
CA LYS A 254 -11.28 6.39 -18.84
C LYS A 254 -12.79 6.36 -19.11
N GLU A 255 -13.54 7.24 -18.43
CA GLU A 255 -15.00 7.37 -18.62
C GLU A 255 -15.40 7.74 -20.07
N ASP A 256 -14.50 8.39 -20.82
CA ASP A 256 -14.67 8.74 -22.23
C ASP A 256 -14.41 7.56 -23.21
N GLY A 257 -14.08 6.37 -22.69
CA GLY A 257 -13.75 5.18 -23.47
C GLY A 257 -12.32 5.15 -24.03
N THR A 258 -11.48 6.15 -23.75
CA THR A 258 -10.06 6.15 -24.11
C THR A 258 -9.23 5.31 -23.14
N LEU A 259 -8.07 4.83 -23.59
CA LEU A 259 -7.13 4.06 -22.77
C LEU A 259 -5.96 4.93 -22.33
N THR A 260 -5.62 4.92 -21.05
CA THR A 260 -4.39 5.54 -20.52
C THR A 260 -3.42 4.51 -19.96
N GLY A 261 -2.14 4.69 -20.26
CA GLY A 261 -1.02 3.96 -19.66
C GLY A 261 -0.09 4.85 -18.83
N ASP A 262 -0.49 6.09 -18.52
CA ASP A 262 0.32 6.96 -17.66
C ASP A 262 0.15 6.56 -16.18
N PRO A 263 1.23 6.33 -15.41
CA PRO A 263 1.14 5.90 -14.02
C PRO A 263 0.38 6.88 -13.09
N THR A 264 0.42 8.17 -13.39
CA THR A 264 -0.25 9.22 -12.58
C THR A 264 -1.74 9.19 -12.86
N GLU A 265 -2.13 9.27 -14.13
CA GLU A 265 -3.54 9.18 -14.53
C GLU A 265 -4.17 7.85 -14.07
N MET A 266 -3.43 6.74 -14.16
CA MET A 266 -3.90 5.44 -13.67
C MET A 266 -4.12 5.41 -12.15
N ALA A 267 -3.25 6.07 -11.37
CA ALA A 267 -3.42 6.18 -9.93
C ALA A 267 -4.65 7.04 -9.56
N ASP A 268 -4.86 8.17 -10.25
CA ASP A 268 -5.99 9.05 -10.02
C ASP A 268 -7.33 8.42 -10.43
N LEU A 269 -7.36 7.64 -11.53
CA LEU A 269 -8.53 6.84 -11.92
C LEU A 269 -8.87 5.78 -10.86
N LEU A 270 -7.87 5.04 -10.37
CA LEU A 270 -8.08 4.05 -9.31
C LEU A 270 -8.58 4.71 -8.02
N LYS A 271 -7.97 5.83 -7.61
CA LYS A 271 -8.42 6.62 -6.45
C LYS A 271 -9.89 7.02 -6.59
N SER A 272 -10.26 7.62 -7.72
CA SER A 272 -11.63 8.06 -7.99
C SER A 272 -12.63 6.89 -7.96
N GLN A 273 -12.24 5.74 -8.51
CA GLN A 273 -13.05 4.52 -8.45
C GLN A 273 -13.24 4.02 -7.01
N TYR A 274 -12.18 4.02 -6.18
CA TYR A 274 -12.29 3.65 -4.77
C TYR A 274 -13.15 4.64 -3.98
N GLU A 275 -13.00 5.95 -4.21
CA GLU A 275 -13.83 6.99 -3.59
C GLU A 275 -15.32 6.84 -3.97
N SER A 276 -15.62 6.42 -5.21
CA SER A 276 -17.00 6.20 -5.67
C SER A 276 -17.75 5.10 -4.90
N VAL A 277 -17.03 4.07 -4.42
CA VAL A 277 -17.59 2.95 -3.65
C VAL A 277 -17.53 3.17 -2.14
N PHE A 278 -17.01 4.31 -1.67
CA PHE A 278 -17.06 4.66 -0.26
C PHE A 278 -18.50 4.91 0.20
N SER A 279 -18.81 4.42 1.39
CA SER A 279 -20.14 4.57 1.99
C SER A 279 -20.41 6.03 2.33
N ARG A 280 -21.38 6.66 1.67
CA ARG A 280 -21.81 8.02 2.01
C ARG A 280 -22.55 8.00 3.37
N PRO A 281 -22.22 8.89 4.32
CA PRO A 281 -22.97 9.04 5.56
C PRO A 281 -24.47 9.26 5.30
N ARG A 282 -25.31 8.64 6.12
CA ARG A 282 -26.76 8.71 6.01
C ARG A 282 -27.29 10.08 6.42
N THR A 283 -27.86 10.83 5.48
CA THR A 283 -28.37 12.19 5.69
C THR A 283 -29.66 12.24 6.53
N ASP A 284 -30.35 11.10 6.69
CA ASP A 284 -31.49 10.93 7.62
C ASP A 284 -31.06 10.85 9.09
N ARG A 285 -29.75 10.81 9.39
CA ARG A 285 -29.19 10.65 10.74
C ARG A 285 -28.18 11.73 11.13
N THR A 286 -28.31 12.94 10.60
CA THR A 286 -27.70 14.12 11.22
C THR A 286 -28.30 14.35 12.60
N THR A 287 -27.64 13.84 13.64
CA THR A 287 -27.86 14.29 15.02
C THR A 287 -27.57 15.78 15.12
N GLY A 288 -28.30 16.47 16.00
CA GLY A 288 -28.05 17.87 16.35
C GLY A 288 -26.72 18.07 17.09
N ASP A 289 -26.64 19.12 17.90
CA ASP A 289 -25.38 19.55 18.49
C ASP A 289 -24.64 18.43 19.28
N PRO A 290 -23.38 18.11 18.91
CA PRO A 290 -22.61 17.02 19.50
C PRO A 290 -22.46 16.99 21.02
N LEU A 291 -22.54 18.13 21.72
CA LEU A 291 -22.30 18.18 23.16
C LEU A 291 -23.44 17.50 23.95
N SER A 292 -24.68 17.63 23.48
CA SER A 292 -25.89 17.09 24.11
C SER A 292 -25.92 15.56 24.32
N LEU A 293 -24.99 14.82 23.72
CA LEU A 293 -24.84 13.36 23.87
C LEU A 293 -23.87 12.94 25.00
N PHE A 294 -23.15 13.88 25.61
CA PHE A 294 -22.07 13.58 26.57
C PHE A 294 -22.31 14.12 28.00
N ASP A 295 -23.41 14.85 28.22
CA ASP A 295 -23.81 15.45 29.51
C ASP A 295 -24.15 14.42 30.62
N ASP A 296 -24.58 13.21 30.26
CA ASP A 296 -24.99 12.15 31.20
C ASP A 296 -23.81 11.52 32.01
N ARG A 297 -22.59 12.07 31.94
CA ARG A 297 -21.41 11.48 32.61
C ARG A 297 -21.23 12.02 34.03
N PRO A 298 -21.37 11.18 35.10
CA PRO A 298 -21.00 11.60 36.45
C PRO A 298 -19.50 11.93 36.51
N ASN A 299 -19.17 12.96 37.30
CA ASN A 299 -18.01 13.85 37.14
C ASN A 299 -16.62 13.24 37.48
N ASP A 300 -16.47 11.92 37.52
CA ASP A 300 -15.37 11.23 38.23
C ASP A 300 -14.67 10.07 37.47
N GLN A 301 -14.86 9.91 36.15
CA GLN A 301 -14.22 8.80 35.41
C GLN A 301 -13.35 9.23 34.21
N LEU A 302 -12.04 9.30 34.49
CA LEU A 302 -10.92 9.02 33.57
C LEU A 302 -10.98 9.70 32.20
N THR A 303 -10.79 11.02 32.18
CA THR A 303 -10.33 11.73 30.97
C THR A 303 -8.89 11.35 30.67
N LEU A 304 -8.60 10.96 29.43
CA LEU A 304 -7.24 10.65 28.96
C LEU A 304 -6.44 11.96 28.79
N SER A 305 -5.74 12.37 29.85
CA SER A 305 -5.04 13.66 29.93
C SER A 305 -3.64 13.66 29.29
N SER A 306 -2.99 12.50 29.17
CA SER A 306 -1.69 12.36 28.51
C SER A 306 -1.50 10.94 27.97
N ILE A 307 -0.77 10.83 26.87
CA ILE A 307 -0.27 9.56 26.32
C ILE A 307 1.21 9.51 26.64
N ASN A 308 1.61 8.67 27.59
CA ASN A 308 3.02 8.46 27.91
C ASN A 308 3.57 7.31 27.04
N ILE A 309 4.53 7.61 26.17
CA ILE A 309 5.24 6.61 25.35
C ILE A 309 6.53 6.24 26.06
N THR A 310 6.71 4.96 26.39
CA THR A 310 7.96 4.49 27.03
C THR A 310 9.00 4.05 25.99
N ILE A 311 10.24 3.88 26.44
CA ILE A 311 11.32 3.31 25.62
C ILE A 311 10.99 1.86 25.24
N GLU A 312 10.36 1.10 26.14
CA GLU A 312 9.90 -0.27 25.91
C GLU A 312 8.85 -0.33 24.79
N ASP A 313 7.90 0.61 24.73
CA ASP A 313 6.90 0.67 23.65
C ASP A 313 7.55 0.84 22.28
N ILE A 314 8.57 1.71 22.18
CA ILE A 314 9.36 1.90 20.95
C ILE A 314 10.13 0.62 20.58
N VAL A 315 10.74 -0.06 21.56
CA VAL A 315 11.47 -1.33 21.31
C VAL A 315 10.52 -2.42 20.82
N ILE A 316 9.32 -2.55 21.41
CA ILE A 316 8.28 -3.49 20.98
C ILE A 316 7.81 -3.16 19.56
N ALA A 317 7.57 -1.87 19.26
CA ALA A 317 7.20 -1.42 17.92
C ALA A 317 8.27 -1.79 16.86
N ILE A 318 9.56 -1.58 17.17
CA ILE A 318 10.69 -1.94 16.29
C ILE A 318 10.78 -3.47 16.09
N ASP A 319 10.57 -4.26 17.14
CA ASP A 319 10.62 -5.72 17.05
C ASP A 319 9.49 -6.29 16.17
N ASN A 320 8.32 -5.64 16.11
CA ASN A 320 7.20 -6.01 15.25
C ASN A 320 7.42 -5.75 13.74
N ILE A 321 8.39 -4.91 13.35
CA ILE A 321 8.71 -4.66 11.93
C ILE A 321 9.27 -5.94 11.28
N ALA A 322 8.98 -6.24 10.01
CA ALA A 322 9.65 -7.37 9.34
C ALA A 322 11.12 -7.01 9.01
N PRO A 323 12.11 -7.89 9.27
CA PRO A 323 13.53 -7.56 9.16
C PRO A 323 14.00 -7.24 7.73
N ASP A 324 13.22 -7.65 6.74
CA ASP A 324 13.44 -7.45 5.31
C ASP A 324 12.58 -6.32 4.72
N SER A 325 11.82 -5.58 5.55
CA SER A 325 10.99 -4.45 5.10
C SER A 325 11.83 -3.41 4.36
N THR A 326 11.29 -2.93 3.25
CA THR A 326 11.85 -1.80 2.51
C THR A 326 11.83 -0.55 3.38
N ALA A 327 12.83 0.32 3.23
CA ALA A 327 12.83 1.62 3.89
C ALA A 327 11.60 2.46 3.48
N GLY A 328 11.10 3.28 4.40
CA GLY A 328 10.02 4.22 4.16
C GLY A 328 10.47 5.44 3.33
N PRO A 329 9.60 6.46 3.17
CA PRO A 329 9.98 7.74 2.57
C PRO A 329 11.08 8.47 3.38
N ASP A 330 11.26 8.10 4.65
CA ASP A 330 12.32 8.53 5.56
C ASP A 330 13.72 7.95 5.22
N GLY A 331 13.79 6.91 4.39
CA GLY A 331 15.02 6.18 4.08
C GLY A 331 15.54 5.26 5.20
N PHE A 332 14.83 5.12 6.33
CA PHE A 332 15.26 4.25 7.44
C PHE A 332 15.01 2.78 7.11
N HIS A 333 16.09 2.01 7.02
CA HIS A 333 16.02 0.59 6.68
C HIS A 333 15.76 -0.27 7.93
N ALA A 334 14.86 -1.26 7.84
CA ALA A 334 14.45 -2.09 8.99
C ALA A 334 15.63 -2.78 9.73
N GLN A 335 16.67 -3.19 8.99
CA GLN A 335 17.92 -3.70 9.58
C GLN A 335 18.60 -2.70 10.52
N LEU A 336 18.63 -1.39 10.18
CA LEU A 336 19.22 -0.37 11.05
C LEU A 336 18.43 -0.26 12.35
N LEU A 337 17.10 -0.10 12.24
CA LEU A 337 16.20 -0.02 13.39
C LEU A 337 16.36 -1.25 14.30
N LYS A 338 16.35 -2.46 13.76
CA LYS A 338 16.47 -3.69 14.56
C LYS A 338 17.85 -3.92 15.18
N LYS A 339 18.94 -3.50 14.53
CA LYS A 339 20.31 -3.73 15.02
C LYS A 339 20.81 -2.64 15.97
N CYS A 340 20.16 -1.49 15.98
CA CYS A 340 20.46 -0.33 16.82
C CYS A 340 19.21 0.14 17.61
N LYS A 341 18.35 -0.81 18.03
CA LYS A 341 17.03 -0.49 18.60
C LYS A 341 17.09 0.20 19.96
N LEU A 342 18.12 -0.06 20.75
CA LEU A 342 18.29 0.54 22.08
C LEU A 342 18.80 1.97 21.95
N GLU A 343 19.75 2.18 21.04
CA GLU A 343 20.40 3.46 20.76
C GLU A 343 19.44 4.45 20.06
N LEU A 344 18.52 3.93 19.25
CA LEU A 344 17.51 4.73 18.54
C LEU A 344 16.19 4.88 19.30
N ALA A 345 15.95 4.12 20.39
CA ALA A 345 14.69 4.25 21.14
C ALA A 345 14.55 5.61 21.82
N THR A 346 15.61 6.13 22.46
CA THR A 346 15.62 7.44 23.11
C THR A 346 15.27 8.61 22.16
N PRO A 347 15.94 8.79 21.00
CA PRO A 347 15.57 9.85 20.07
C PRO A 347 14.17 9.67 19.45
N LEU A 348 13.71 8.44 19.23
CA LEU A 348 12.36 8.18 18.72
C LEU A 348 11.27 8.47 19.77
N GLN A 349 11.50 8.11 21.03
CA GLN A 349 10.59 8.45 22.14
C GLN A 349 10.44 9.98 22.27
N SER A 350 11.56 10.71 22.25
CA SER A 350 11.58 12.17 22.27
C SER A 350 10.78 12.75 21.11
N LEU A 351 11.06 12.31 19.87
CA LEU A 351 10.33 12.73 18.66
C LEU A 351 8.82 12.51 18.78
N TRP A 352 8.37 11.33 19.22
CA TRP A 352 6.94 11.02 19.34
C TRP A 352 6.26 11.77 20.50
N SER A 353 6.94 11.95 21.63
CA SER A 353 6.41 12.73 22.76
C SER A 353 6.27 14.20 22.38
N THR A 354 7.32 14.79 21.78
CA THR A 354 7.27 16.16 21.24
C THR A 354 6.24 16.31 20.11
N SER A 355 5.99 15.27 19.31
CA SER A 355 4.90 15.28 18.33
C SER A 355 3.52 15.29 18.96
N LEU A 356 3.32 14.56 20.06
CA LEU A 356 2.04 14.51 20.79
C LEU A 356 1.79 15.74 21.67
N GLU A 357 2.84 16.42 22.11
CA GLU A 357 2.75 17.65 22.92
C GLU A 357 2.54 18.92 22.07
N ASN A 358 3.03 18.95 20.84
CA ASN A 358 2.86 20.09 19.92
C ASN A 358 1.57 20.04 19.09
N ASP A 359 0.92 18.88 18.96
CA ASP A 359 -0.39 18.76 18.31
C ASP A 359 -1.48 19.14 19.34
N ASP A 360 -2.16 20.27 19.09
CA ASP A 360 -3.18 20.92 19.94
C ASP A 360 -2.75 21.49 21.31
N THR A 361 -2.26 22.75 21.32
CA THR A 361 -2.18 23.56 22.55
C THR A 361 -3.58 23.91 23.08
N ARG A 362 -4.08 23.16 24.06
CA ARG A 362 -5.41 23.37 24.68
C ARG A 362 -5.30 24.12 26.01
N ILE A 363 -6.05 25.22 26.15
CA ILE A 363 -6.15 25.99 27.39
C ILE A 363 -7.50 25.68 28.05
N THR A 364 -7.46 25.13 29.27
CA THR A 364 -8.67 24.79 30.04
C THR A 364 -8.68 25.51 31.38
N LYS A 365 -9.77 26.19 31.71
CA LYS A 365 -9.98 26.82 33.03
C LYS A 365 -11.42 26.57 33.48
N GLN A 366 -11.59 26.14 34.72
CA GLN A 366 -12.91 25.96 35.31
C GLN A 366 -13.50 27.33 35.66
N ILE A 367 -14.72 27.62 35.20
CA ILE A 367 -15.42 28.88 35.45
C ILE A 367 -16.46 28.63 36.54
N CYS A 368 -16.19 29.11 37.76
CA CYS A 368 -17.10 28.99 38.91
C CYS A 368 -17.81 30.31 39.25
N SER A 369 -17.33 31.43 38.70
CA SER A 369 -17.79 32.79 38.98
C SER A 369 -17.64 33.71 37.75
N ALA A 370 -18.30 34.86 37.78
CA ALA A 370 -18.12 35.90 36.76
C ALA A 370 -16.69 36.50 36.74
N GLU A 371 -15.95 36.38 37.83
CA GLU A 371 -14.54 36.83 37.89
C GLU A 371 -13.62 35.85 37.13
N ASP A 372 -13.89 34.54 37.22
CA ASP A 372 -13.17 33.54 36.43
C ASP A 372 -13.33 33.76 34.92
N VAL A 373 -14.50 34.28 34.51
CA VAL A 373 -14.76 34.64 33.11
C VAL A 373 -13.77 35.70 32.64
N ASN A 374 -13.67 36.79 33.39
CA ASN A 374 -12.73 37.90 33.13
C ASN A 374 -11.27 37.43 33.20
N LEU A 375 -10.92 36.59 34.16
CA LEU A 375 -9.55 36.07 34.29
C LEU A 375 -9.15 35.20 33.10
N LEU A 376 -10.04 34.34 32.57
CA LEU A 376 -9.74 33.57 31.35
C LEU A 376 -9.54 34.48 30.13
N GLN A 377 -10.38 35.51 29.96
CA GLN A 377 -10.21 36.47 28.86
C GLN A 377 -8.91 37.30 29.02
N GLN A 378 -8.51 37.64 30.24
CA GLN A 378 -7.21 38.28 30.50
C GLN A 378 -6.04 37.35 30.17
N ASP A 379 -6.12 36.06 30.49
CA ASP A 379 -5.09 35.08 30.15
C ASP A 379 -4.97 34.88 28.63
N LEU A 380 -6.09 34.79 27.91
CA LEU A 380 -6.13 34.81 26.44
C LEU A 380 -5.50 36.10 25.85
N ASN A 381 -5.85 37.26 26.40
CA ASN A 381 -5.30 38.55 25.96
C ASN A 381 -3.79 38.66 26.20
N ARG A 382 -3.26 38.08 27.28
CA ARG A 382 -1.81 37.99 27.54
C ARG A 382 -1.11 37.12 26.51
N ILE A 383 -1.70 36.00 26.11
CA ILE A 383 -1.14 35.09 25.10
C ILE A 383 -1.13 35.76 23.72
N LEU A 384 -2.21 36.43 23.33
CA LEU A 384 -2.28 37.25 22.10
C LEU A 384 -1.22 38.38 22.11
N SER A 385 -1.05 39.06 23.24
CA SER A 385 -0.03 40.11 23.42
C SER A 385 1.39 39.56 23.34
N TRP A 386 1.65 38.40 23.96
CA TRP A 386 2.94 37.71 23.89
C TRP A 386 3.25 37.24 22.47
N ALA A 387 2.29 36.66 21.76
CA ALA A 387 2.46 36.22 20.37
C ALA A 387 2.82 37.40 19.47
N THR A 388 2.10 38.52 19.60
CA THR A 388 2.38 39.77 18.88
C THR A 388 3.77 40.33 19.19
N LEU A 389 4.16 40.35 20.48
CA LEU A 389 5.49 40.82 20.92
C LEU A 389 6.64 39.93 20.42
N ASN A 390 6.40 38.64 20.21
CA ASN A 390 7.38 37.68 19.70
C ASN A 390 7.24 37.43 18.18
N ASN A 391 6.45 38.27 17.49
CA ASN A 391 6.25 38.23 16.04
C ASN A 391 5.71 36.87 15.52
N MET A 392 4.86 36.21 16.32
CA MET A 392 4.15 34.97 16.02
C MET A 392 2.69 35.24 15.65
N GLU A 393 2.19 34.53 14.64
CA GLU A 393 0.80 34.61 14.18
C GLU A 393 0.03 33.36 14.60
N LEU A 394 -1.02 33.54 15.42
CA LEU A 394 -1.89 32.45 15.86
C LEU A 394 -3.01 32.24 14.82
N ASN A 395 -3.19 31.01 14.35
CA ASN A 395 -4.24 30.68 13.37
C ASN A 395 -5.62 30.65 14.05
N ALA A 396 -6.25 31.82 14.11
CA ALA A 396 -7.58 31.99 14.68
C ALA A 396 -8.63 31.11 13.99
N GLU A 397 -8.56 30.90 12.66
CA GLU A 397 -9.51 30.05 11.92
C GLU A 397 -9.53 28.57 12.38
N LYS A 398 -8.48 28.12 13.08
CA LYS A 398 -8.38 26.80 13.71
C LYS A 398 -8.60 26.80 15.24
N SER A 399 -8.83 27.96 15.86
CA SER A 399 -9.04 28.06 17.30
C SER A 399 -10.48 27.70 17.66
N GLU A 400 -10.69 26.51 18.23
CA GLU A 400 -11.98 26.07 18.71
C GLU A 400 -12.17 26.39 20.20
N LEU A 401 -13.18 27.21 20.51
CA LEU A 401 -13.61 27.45 21.89
C LEU A 401 -14.48 26.28 22.37
N LEU A 402 -14.02 25.56 23.40
CA LEU A 402 -14.74 24.45 24.01
C LEU A 402 -15.21 24.85 25.42
N ILE A 403 -16.51 25.08 25.56
CA ILE A 403 -17.18 25.32 26.85
C ILE A 403 -17.89 24.03 27.26
N TYR A 404 -17.98 23.79 28.57
CA TYR A 404 -18.72 22.67 29.16
C TYR A 404 -19.57 23.20 30.32
N GLY A 405 -20.89 23.30 30.15
CA GLY A 405 -21.81 23.62 31.26
C GLY A 405 -23.11 24.33 30.87
N GLN A 406 -24.06 24.42 31.81
CA GLN A 406 -25.46 24.83 31.60
C GLN A 406 -25.72 26.27 31.07
N ASN A 407 -24.68 27.05 30.75
CA ASN A 407 -24.80 28.48 30.40
C ASN A 407 -23.94 28.87 29.17
N GLU A 408 -23.70 27.92 28.26
CA GLU A 408 -22.89 28.08 27.04
C GLU A 408 -23.17 29.37 26.26
N ALA A 409 -24.43 29.67 25.89
CA ALA A 409 -24.76 30.85 25.08
C ALA A 409 -24.41 32.19 25.76
N ALA A 410 -24.38 32.25 27.09
CA ALA A 410 -23.96 33.44 27.84
C ALA A 410 -22.43 33.53 27.97
N LEU A 411 -21.71 32.42 27.85
CA LEU A 411 -20.24 32.34 27.93
C LEU A 411 -19.59 32.50 26.55
N GLU A 412 -20.16 31.92 25.48
CA GLU A 412 -19.72 32.14 24.09
C GLU A 412 -19.73 33.63 23.73
N ALA A 413 -20.75 34.38 24.19
CA ALA A 413 -20.84 35.82 23.97
C ALA A 413 -19.74 36.64 24.68
N ASN A 414 -19.04 36.06 25.66
CA ASN A 414 -17.97 36.72 26.43
C ASN A 414 -16.56 36.42 25.90
N TYR A 415 -16.39 35.47 24.97
CA TYR A 415 -15.09 35.02 24.46
C TYR A 415 -15.01 35.10 22.93
N SER A 416 -14.26 36.08 22.41
CA SER A 416 -14.15 36.29 20.96
C SER A 416 -12.98 35.51 20.32
N CYS A 417 -13.27 34.36 19.69
CA CYS A 417 -12.41 33.69 18.70
C CYS A 417 -13.25 33.01 17.60
N THR A 418 -12.91 33.23 16.31
CA THR A 418 -13.70 32.86 15.12
C THR A 418 -13.12 31.64 14.39
N THR A 419 -13.86 30.61 13.91
CA THR A 419 -15.30 30.56 13.56
C THR A 419 -15.85 29.12 13.44
N GLN A 420 -17.18 28.97 13.40
CA GLN A 420 -17.88 27.68 13.28
C GLN A 420 -17.74 26.99 11.90
N LYS A 421 -17.20 25.75 11.83
CA LYS A 421 -17.46 24.85 10.66
C LYS A 421 -17.20 23.33 10.77
N VAL A 422 -16.57 22.79 11.81
CA VAL A 422 -15.98 21.42 11.76
C VAL A 422 -16.85 20.28 12.36
N LYS A 423 -17.92 20.58 13.12
CA LYS A 423 -18.71 19.62 13.95
C LYS A 423 -19.33 18.37 13.27
N SER A 424 -19.26 18.14 11.95
CA SER A 424 -20.11 17.13 11.25
C SER A 424 -19.47 15.78 10.88
N LEU A 425 -18.14 15.65 10.81
CA LEU A 425 -17.50 14.49 10.15
C LEU A 425 -17.26 13.27 11.07
N ILE A 426 -16.93 13.46 12.34
CA ILE A 426 -16.51 12.37 13.25
C ILE A 426 -17.70 11.50 13.72
N HIS A 427 -18.86 12.11 13.94
CA HIS A 427 -20.03 11.47 14.58
C HIS A 427 -20.73 10.40 13.72
N ASN A 428 -20.46 10.37 12.41
CA ASN A 428 -21.04 9.41 11.47
C ASN A 428 -20.22 8.10 11.33
N SER A 429 -19.13 7.94 12.08
CA SER A 429 -18.27 6.76 11.99
C SER A 429 -18.94 5.47 12.50
N PHE A 430 -18.66 4.34 11.83
CA PHE A 430 -19.20 3.03 12.19
C PHE A 430 -18.70 2.55 13.58
N THR A 431 -17.45 2.83 13.92
CA THR A 431 -16.81 2.49 15.20
C THR A 431 -17.61 3.03 16.41
N TYR A 432 -18.17 4.24 16.27
CA TYR A 432 -18.98 4.89 17.30
C TYR A 432 -20.41 4.34 17.36
N ASN A 433 -21.06 4.13 16.21
CA ASN A 433 -22.46 3.69 16.16
C ASN A 433 -22.63 2.18 16.43
N GLY A 434 -21.68 1.34 16.00
CA GLY A 434 -21.73 -0.11 16.20
C GLY A 434 -21.63 -0.53 17.67
N THR A 435 -20.75 0.13 18.44
CA THR A 435 -20.58 -0.13 19.88
C THR A 435 -21.81 0.27 20.70
N ARG A 436 -22.43 1.41 20.38
CA ARG A 436 -23.71 1.83 21.00
C ARG A 436 -24.85 0.84 20.72
N LEU A 437 -25.01 0.41 19.46
CA LEU A 437 -26.03 -0.58 19.10
C LEU A 437 -25.82 -1.93 19.78
N PHE A 438 -24.57 -2.41 19.85
CA PHE A 438 -24.25 -3.66 20.54
C PHE A 438 -24.63 -3.60 22.03
N ASN A 439 -24.33 -2.50 22.72
CA ASN A 439 -24.65 -2.33 24.13
C ASN A 439 -26.15 -2.24 24.45
N CYS A 440 -27.01 -1.95 23.46
CA CYS A 440 -28.47 -1.98 23.61
C CYS A 440 -29.04 -3.41 23.58
N ILE A 441 -28.27 -4.40 23.14
CA ILE A 441 -28.69 -5.80 23.07
C ILE A 441 -28.67 -6.41 24.49
N PRO A 442 -29.67 -7.23 24.88
CA PRO A 442 -29.69 -7.94 26.16
C PRO A 442 -28.40 -8.71 26.41
N GLN A 443 -27.93 -8.73 27.67
CA GLN A 443 -26.69 -9.41 28.04
C GLN A 443 -26.70 -10.89 27.63
N GLN A 444 -27.83 -11.58 27.81
CA GLN A 444 -28.03 -12.98 27.38
C GLN A 444 -27.84 -13.23 25.87
N LEU A 445 -27.91 -12.17 25.05
CA LEU A 445 -27.62 -12.22 23.62
C LEU A 445 -26.19 -11.74 23.30
N ARG A 446 -25.67 -10.74 24.02
CA ARG A 446 -24.27 -10.29 23.90
C ARG A 446 -23.26 -11.37 24.27
N ASP A 447 -23.55 -12.15 25.30
CA ASP A 447 -22.66 -13.17 25.86
C ASP A 447 -22.73 -14.53 25.09
N LEU A 448 -23.46 -14.58 23.96
CA LEU A 448 -23.54 -15.75 23.09
C LEU A 448 -22.22 -15.97 22.32
N THR A 449 -21.34 -16.76 22.91
CA THR A 449 -20.09 -17.22 22.28
C THR A 449 -20.24 -18.60 21.65
N GLY A 450 -19.45 -18.91 20.62
CA GLY A 450 -19.40 -20.24 19.98
C GLY A 450 -20.58 -20.63 19.08
N VAL A 451 -21.48 -19.70 18.74
CA VAL A 451 -22.64 -19.96 17.85
C VAL A 451 -22.42 -19.45 16.42
N SER A 452 -23.13 -20.03 15.44
CA SER A 452 -23.09 -19.53 14.06
C SER A 452 -23.75 -18.14 13.92
N PRO A 453 -23.33 -17.30 12.95
CA PRO A 453 -23.93 -15.99 12.71
C PRO A 453 -25.45 -16.04 12.49
N GLU A 454 -25.96 -17.08 11.82
CA GLU A 454 -27.38 -17.31 11.55
C GLU A 454 -28.15 -17.60 12.86
N THR A 455 -27.51 -18.32 13.79
CA THR A 455 -28.09 -18.62 15.10
C THR A 455 -28.18 -17.37 15.97
N PHE A 456 -27.17 -16.50 15.91
CA PHE A 456 -27.17 -15.19 16.56
C PHE A 456 -28.26 -14.28 15.97
N LYS A 457 -28.27 -14.10 14.63
CA LYS A 457 -29.28 -13.28 13.92
C LYS A 457 -30.70 -13.67 14.29
N ARG A 458 -31.05 -14.96 14.19
CA ARG A 458 -32.39 -15.46 14.55
C ARG A 458 -32.81 -15.14 15.99
N LYS A 459 -31.88 -15.16 16.95
CA LYS A 459 -32.16 -14.78 18.34
C LYS A 459 -32.26 -13.26 18.53
N LEU A 460 -31.49 -12.48 17.77
CA LEU A 460 -31.58 -11.02 17.73
C LEU A 460 -32.93 -10.59 17.15
N ASP A 461 -33.37 -11.17 16.03
CA ASP A 461 -34.66 -10.88 15.39
C ASP A 461 -35.84 -11.15 16.34
N GLN A 462 -35.79 -12.27 17.09
CA GLN A 462 -36.78 -12.61 18.13
C GLN A 462 -36.83 -11.61 19.30
N TRP A 463 -35.77 -10.85 19.54
CA TRP A 463 -35.76 -9.76 20.52
C TRP A 463 -36.23 -8.44 19.89
N LEU A 464 -35.78 -8.11 18.68
CA LEU A 464 -36.19 -6.92 17.94
C LEU A 464 -37.72 -6.90 17.71
N GLN A 465 -38.34 -8.05 17.45
CA GLN A 465 -39.81 -8.19 17.34
C GLN A 465 -40.59 -7.84 18.62
N LYS A 466 -39.93 -7.69 19.76
CA LYS A 466 -40.57 -7.30 21.04
C LYS A 466 -40.53 -5.79 21.28
N LEU A 467 -39.80 -5.04 20.46
CA LEU A 467 -39.69 -3.58 20.56
C LEU A 467 -40.83 -2.93 19.76
N PRO A 468 -41.49 -1.89 20.29
CA PRO A 468 -42.52 -1.16 19.55
C PRO A 468 -41.89 -0.35 18.40
N ASP A 469 -42.24 -0.70 17.17
CA ASP A 469 -41.89 0.03 15.95
C ASP A 469 -42.97 1.08 15.64
N CYS A 470 -42.64 2.36 15.83
CA CYS A 470 -43.54 3.49 15.62
C CYS A 470 -42.99 4.39 14.50
N PRO A 471 -43.19 4.03 13.22
CA PRO A 471 -42.66 4.82 12.10
C PRO A 471 -43.27 6.23 12.05
N PRO A 472 -42.46 7.27 11.77
CA PRO A 472 -42.92 8.65 11.77
C PRO A 472 -43.97 8.88 10.68
N THR A 473 -45.16 9.33 11.09
CA THR A 473 -46.27 9.59 10.15
C THR A 473 -46.28 11.09 9.79
N PRO A 474 -46.18 11.49 8.50
CA PRO A 474 -46.11 12.90 8.13
C PRO A 474 -47.29 13.72 8.66
N GLY A 475 -46.99 14.78 9.43
CA GLY A 475 -47.98 15.69 10.00
C GLY A 475 -48.45 15.37 11.43
N TYR A 476 -47.98 14.28 12.05
CA TYR A 476 -48.26 13.95 13.45
C TYR A 476 -46.98 13.99 14.31
N PRO A 477 -47.06 14.35 15.61
CA PRO A 477 -45.92 14.27 16.51
C PRO A 477 -45.53 12.81 16.75
N ASN A 478 -44.25 12.49 16.60
CA ASN A 478 -43.73 11.14 16.83
C ASN A 478 -43.78 10.79 18.33
N SER A 479 -44.21 9.57 18.67
CA SER A 479 -44.22 9.08 20.06
C SER A 479 -42.81 8.79 20.62
N ASN A 480 -41.86 8.44 19.75
CA ASN A 480 -40.44 8.28 20.04
C ASN A 480 -39.62 8.52 18.75
N GLN A 481 -38.28 8.58 18.79
CA GLN A 481 -37.46 8.74 17.56
C GLN A 481 -37.27 7.43 16.79
N ASN A 482 -37.96 6.35 17.18
CA ASN A 482 -37.87 5.02 16.60
C ASN A 482 -36.41 4.47 16.50
N THR A 483 -35.55 4.84 17.47
CA THR A 483 -34.16 4.35 17.56
C THR A 483 -34.00 3.31 18.66
N LEU A 484 -33.30 2.22 18.35
CA LEU A 484 -32.99 1.13 19.28
C LEU A 484 -32.51 1.63 20.67
N PRO A 485 -31.54 2.57 20.77
CA PRO A 485 -31.07 3.07 22.07
C PRO A 485 -32.12 3.86 22.87
N GLN A 486 -33.05 4.55 22.21
CA GLN A 486 -34.13 5.25 22.89
C GLN A 486 -35.20 4.26 23.37
N ILE A 487 -35.63 3.34 22.51
CA ILE A 487 -36.67 2.35 22.84
C ILE A 487 -36.21 1.46 24.00
N THR A 488 -34.93 1.07 24.06
CA THR A 488 -34.39 0.31 25.22
C THR A 488 -34.25 1.15 26.49
N ARG A 489 -34.01 2.46 26.38
CA ARG A 489 -33.95 3.40 27.52
C ARG A 489 -35.35 3.66 28.11
N GLU A 490 -36.37 3.76 27.25
CA GLU A 490 -37.79 3.91 27.66
C GLU A 490 -38.36 2.61 28.26
N ALA A 491 -38.00 1.45 27.71
CA ALA A 491 -38.40 0.14 28.25
C ALA A 491 -37.70 -0.25 29.56
N GLY A 492 -36.53 0.33 29.85
CA GLY A 492 -35.71 0.01 31.03
C GLY A 492 -36.12 0.70 32.34
N GLY A 493 -37.26 1.40 32.37
CA GLY A 493 -37.74 2.14 33.55
C GLY A 493 -38.21 1.30 34.74
N LEU A 494 -38.19 -0.03 34.63
CA LEU A 494 -38.51 -0.98 35.69
C LEU A 494 -37.40 -2.03 35.78
N GLU A 495 -36.89 -2.25 37.00
CA GLU A 495 -35.83 -3.20 37.37
C GLU A 495 -34.40 -2.89 36.87
N TYR A 496 -33.74 -1.96 37.57
CA TYR A 496 -32.27 -2.01 37.74
C TYR A 496 -31.90 -2.09 39.22
N THR A 497 -32.29 -3.18 39.88
CA THR A 497 -31.79 -3.52 41.23
C THR A 497 -30.32 -3.93 41.13
N GLY A 498 -29.43 -3.15 41.72
CA GLY A 498 -27.99 -3.42 41.66
C GLY A 498 -27.59 -4.73 42.35
N ALA A 499 -26.58 -5.40 41.80
CA ALA A 499 -25.85 -6.46 42.46
C ALA A 499 -24.35 -6.29 42.21
N SER A 500 -23.57 -6.34 43.29
CA SER A 500 -22.11 -6.24 43.30
C SER A 500 -21.44 -7.58 42.96
N GLY A 501 -20.22 -7.49 42.41
CA GLY A 501 -19.39 -8.62 41.99
C GLY A 501 -18.88 -8.37 40.57
N GLY A 502 -17.60 -8.46 40.25
CA GLY A 502 -16.51 -9.18 40.90
C GLY A 502 -15.73 -9.86 39.79
N ARG A 503 -14.45 -9.54 39.65
CA ARG A 503 -13.55 -10.07 38.59
C ARG A 503 -13.54 -11.61 38.56
N PRO A 504 -13.31 -12.21 37.38
CA PRO A 504 -11.94 -12.34 36.86
C PRO A 504 -11.47 -11.20 35.96
#